data_AF-A0A2A5S2A4-F1
#
_entry.id   AF-A0A2A5S2A4-F1
#
_cell.length_a   1.000
_cell.length_b   1.000
_cell.length_c   1.000
_cell.angle_alpha   90.00
_cell.angle_beta   90.00
_cell.angle_gamma   90.00
#
_symmetry.space_group_name_H-M   'P 1'
#
loop_
_entity.id
_entity.type
_entity.pdbx_description
1 polymer ?
#
loop_
_entity_poly.entity_id
_entity_poly.type
_entity_poly.pdbx_seq_one_letter_code
_entity_poly.pdbx_strand_id
1 'polypeptide(L)'
;MVLMLNDYLSPFINEGDKEPSWDGNIYLYNKKGKKKKDIKGRVSIQVKGEEKSITKKSEIKYPVSVVDLRNYLSDGGVIYFVVYVDKQGNSKIYYCAMEPLRIQDFLKELKRESQKTKSIAFRALPDDKEKVRDIFFTFQLNSQKQISFVNTKPLSFEDVQKKYGKDGFEISFHGYGLKDISDFQEFKKYNNTYLYVNVPDLDISIPMDGHVSDIFSYEEANISVGVSGKIYYEKVIRELHGKNEVILQLSKWMKIIFNVSKVQFKVEITSSPFIKSAVRDLSFFLNALKDENVELNGTPIKIIESTKNIQGFNYKYEEKRLKIFKDVVKLMDLFGIDGDIDLTKMSDEEKNNLDMLTAALINKNLIRGLKNNLEILQLVKIENHKFACVFQKVDKKQGTYKIFDIFDFPLFLQFEYEDGLICPLPIITLLDSQNLTEITNIQFEKMLPSFQKVVLNSCVLDNANHFALKLIGAADIVDNTNPDKKNKFLTTAQSFINWIHSVDEDSHYFTKEILFLNKFQINKRLKGLKKQELQEILRIAENIEMDTTFRFASYVLLENKIGADIQLELLLEKDKEELMSYPIWHLYTMLK
;
A
#
# COMPACT_ATOMS: atom_id res chain seq x y z
N MET A 1 0.59 -38.41 -41.26
CA MET A 1 0.82 -37.70 -42.53
C MET A 1 1.58 -36.38 -42.34
N VAL A 2 1.18 -35.50 -41.41
CA VAL A 2 1.81 -34.17 -41.19
C VAL A 2 3.31 -34.21 -40.86
N LEU A 3 3.76 -35.17 -40.04
CA LEU A 3 5.19 -35.35 -39.70
C LEU A 3 6.05 -35.76 -40.91
N MET A 4 5.55 -36.68 -41.74
CA MET A 4 6.26 -37.17 -42.94
C MET A 4 6.38 -36.09 -44.02
N LEU A 5 5.36 -35.23 -44.13
CA LEU A 5 5.27 -34.17 -45.14
C LEU A 5 5.88 -32.83 -44.67
N ASN A 6 6.58 -32.81 -43.54
CA ASN A 6 7.26 -31.61 -43.05
C ASN A 6 8.66 -31.50 -43.68
N ASP A 7 9.01 -30.31 -44.20
CA ASP A 7 10.28 -30.05 -44.88
C ASP A 7 11.50 -30.06 -43.94
N TYR A 8 11.27 -29.93 -42.63
CA TYR A 8 12.30 -29.77 -41.60
C TYR A 8 12.41 -30.96 -40.64
N LEU A 9 11.49 -31.93 -40.72
CA LEU A 9 11.44 -33.10 -39.84
C LEU A 9 11.65 -34.37 -40.64
N SER A 10 12.49 -35.28 -40.16
CA SER A 10 12.66 -36.61 -40.75
C SER A 10 12.46 -37.68 -39.67
N PRO A 11 11.34 -38.40 -39.67
CA PRO A 11 11.12 -39.48 -38.72
C PRO A 11 11.99 -40.70 -39.06
N PHE A 12 12.51 -41.31 -38.01
CA PHE A 12 13.25 -42.56 -38.02
C PHE A 12 12.69 -43.41 -36.88
N ILE A 13 11.63 -44.15 -37.20
CA ILE A 13 10.89 -45.01 -36.26
C ILE A 13 11.36 -46.43 -36.48
N ASN A 14 11.73 -47.13 -35.41
CA ASN A 14 12.19 -48.50 -35.52
C ASN A 14 10.99 -49.43 -35.76
N GLU A 15 11.15 -50.40 -36.66
CA GLU A 15 10.19 -51.49 -36.84
C GLU A 15 10.58 -52.69 -35.98
N GLY A 16 9.65 -53.14 -35.13
CA GLY A 16 9.86 -54.21 -34.15
C GLY A 16 10.24 -53.69 -32.76
N ASP A 17 9.71 -54.36 -31.73
CA ASP A 17 9.82 -53.97 -30.31
C ASP A 17 11.23 -54.25 -29.74
N LYS A 18 12.22 -53.46 -30.18
CA LYS A 18 13.65 -53.67 -29.88
C LYS A 18 14.24 -52.66 -28.90
N GLU A 19 13.61 -51.50 -28.72
CA GLU A 19 14.11 -50.46 -27.82
C GLU A 19 13.35 -50.50 -26.48
N PRO A 20 14.03 -50.28 -25.32
CA PRO A 20 13.40 -50.51 -24.01
C PRO A 20 12.22 -49.59 -23.67
N SER A 21 12.31 -48.31 -24.02
CA SER A 21 11.32 -47.28 -23.65
C SER A 21 10.93 -46.33 -24.77
N TRP A 22 11.65 -46.32 -25.91
CA TRP A 22 11.43 -45.40 -27.03
C TRP A 22 11.06 -46.20 -28.30
N ASP A 23 10.36 -45.57 -29.24
CA ASP A 23 10.02 -46.21 -30.52
C ASP A 23 10.86 -45.64 -31.69
N GLY A 24 11.68 -44.62 -31.42
CA GLY A 24 12.60 -44.04 -32.40
C GLY A 24 12.86 -42.56 -32.18
N ASN A 25 13.26 -41.88 -33.26
CA ASN A 25 13.71 -40.50 -33.23
C ASN A 25 13.14 -39.68 -34.41
N ILE A 26 13.05 -38.36 -34.23
CA ILE A 26 12.80 -37.42 -35.32
C ILE A 26 14.01 -36.49 -35.45
N TYR A 27 14.64 -36.49 -36.62
CA TYR A 27 15.74 -35.59 -36.95
C TYR A 27 15.20 -34.22 -37.37
N LEU A 28 15.82 -33.17 -36.83
CA LEU A 28 15.46 -31.77 -37.07
C LEU A 28 16.51 -31.12 -37.98
N TYR A 29 16.09 -30.31 -38.95
CA TYR A 29 16.98 -29.63 -39.90
C TYR A 29 16.74 -28.13 -39.91
N ASN A 30 17.79 -27.30 -39.91
CA ASN A 30 17.67 -25.84 -39.98
C ASN A 30 17.20 -25.32 -41.35
N LYS A 31 17.33 -26.13 -42.41
CA LYS A 31 16.97 -25.78 -43.79
C LYS A 31 16.12 -26.85 -44.43
N LYS A 32 15.28 -26.43 -45.39
CA LYS A 32 14.54 -27.34 -46.26
C LYS A 32 15.51 -28.22 -47.06
N GLY A 33 15.10 -29.45 -47.36
CA GLY A 33 15.89 -30.41 -48.15
C GLY A 33 16.74 -31.39 -47.33
N LYS A 34 16.68 -31.32 -45.99
CA LYS A 34 17.13 -32.39 -45.06
C LYS A 34 18.56 -32.89 -45.29
N LYS A 35 19.49 -31.98 -45.62
CA LYS A 35 20.91 -32.33 -45.84
C LYS A 35 21.64 -32.51 -44.51
N LYS A 36 22.61 -33.43 -44.46
CA LYS A 36 23.42 -33.73 -43.26
C LYS A 36 24.05 -32.47 -42.63
N LYS A 37 24.57 -31.56 -43.45
CA LYS A 37 25.19 -30.30 -42.99
C LYS A 37 24.22 -29.33 -42.29
N ASP A 38 22.91 -29.54 -42.47
CA ASP A 38 21.86 -28.68 -41.95
C ASP A 38 21.13 -29.32 -40.76
N ILE A 39 21.62 -30.46 -40.22
CA ILE A 39 21.06 -31.10 -39.02
C ILE A 39 21.19 -30.15 -37.82
N LYS A 40 20.06 -29.93 -37.13
CA LYS A 40 19.98 -29.18 -35.87
C LYS A 40 20.14 -30.09 -34.65
N GLY A 41 19.59 -31.30 -34.73
CA GLY A 41 19.54 -32.26 -33.63
C GLY A 41 18.54 -33.37 -33.89
N ARG A 42 18.22 -34.14 -32.85
CA ARG A 42 17.22 -35.21 -32.87
C ARG A 42 16.37 -35.17 -31.61
N VAL A 43 15.12 -35.57 -31.74
CA VAL A 43 14.16 -35.69 -30.64
C VAL A 43 13.72 -37.15 -30.51
N SER A 44 13.91 -37.74 -29.33
CA SER A 44 13.40 -39.07 -29.00
C SER A 44 11.87 -39.06 -28.96
N ILE A 45 11.23 -40.11 -29.47
CA ILE A 45 9.76 -40.22 -29.52
C ILE A 45 9.25 -41.56 -28.99
N GLN A 46 8.02 -41.54 -28.48
CA GLN A 46 7.24 -42.73 -28.16
C GLN A 46 5.90 -42.65 -28.90
N VAL A 47 5.41 -43.77 -29.43
CA VAL A 47 4.17 -43.87 -30.18
C VAL A 47 3.34 -45.04 -29.65
N LYS A 48 2.13 -44.76 -29.15
CA LYS A 48 1.15 -45.80 -28.79
C LYS A 48 -0.09 -45.68 -29.66
N GLY A 49 -0.42 -46.76 -30.37
CA GLY A 49 -1.67 -46.88 -31.12
C GLY A 49 -2.78 -47.45 -30.25
N GLU A 50 -3.99 -46.90 -30.34
CA GLU A 50 -5.21 -47.46 -29.75
C GLU A 50 -6.34 -47.52 -30.78
N GLU A 51 -7.01 -48.67 -30.91
CA GLU A 51 -8.25 -48.77 -31.69
C GLU A 51 -9.40 -48.12 -30.89
N LYS A 52 -9.80 -46.91 -31.29
CA LYS A 52 -10.84 -46.11 -30.61
C LYS A 52 -11.58 -45.23 -31.62
N SER A 53 -12.81 -44.86 -31.28
CA SER A 53 -13.55 -43.86 -32.06
C SER A 53 -12.86 -42.50 -32.01
N ILE A 54 -12.75 -41.84 -33.17
CA ILE A 54 -12.13 -40.52 -33.26
C ILE A 54 -13.05 -39.50 -32.58
N THR A 55 -12.49 -38.79 -31.59
CA THR A 55 -13.19 -37.71 -30.88
C THR A 55 -12.71 -36.35 -31.34
N LYS A 56 -13.58 -35.34 -31.29
CA LYS A 56 -13.23 -33.93 -31.54
C LYS A 56 -12.54 -33.25 -30.34
N LYS A 57 -12.20 -33.99 -29.28
CA LYS A 57 -11.57 -33.41 -28.09
C LYS A 57 -10.23 -32.77 -28.46
N SER A 58 -9.93 -31.62 -27.83
CA SER A 58 -8.64 -30.94 -27.93
C SER A 58 -7.57 -31.62 -27.08
N GLU A 59 -7.98 -32.43 -26.10
CA GLU A 59 -7.09 -33.12 -25.16
C GLU A 59 -7.69 -34.47 -24.72
N ILE A 60 -6.81 -35.44 -24.45
CA ILE A 60 -7.14 -36.74 -23.86
C ILE A 60 -6.24 -37.02 -22.66
N LYS A 61 -6.63 -37.95 -21.78
CA LYS A 61 -5.76 -38.48 -20.74
C LYS A 61 -5.29 -39.88 -21.08
N TYR A 62 -4.02 -40.16 -20.86
CA TYR A 62 -3.40 -41.46 -21.13
C TYR A 62 -2.46 -41.86 -19.98
N PRO A 63 -2.51 -43.11 -19.49
CA PRO A 63 -1.61 -43.59 -18.45
C PRO A 63 -0.21 -43.88 -19.02
N VAL A 64 0.81 -43.24 -18.46
CA VAL A 64 2.22 -43.45 -18.84
C VAL A 64 2.96 -44.14 -17.70
N SER A 65 3.82 -45.10 -18.03
CA SER A 65 4.65 -45.83 -17.06
C SER A 65 5.60 -44.88 -16.33
N VAL A 66 5.67 -45.00 -15.00
CA VAL A 66 6.60 -44.22 -14.17
C VAL A 66 8.04 -44.64 -14.42
N VAL A 67 8.28 -45.90 -14.78
CA VAL A 67 9.62 -46.37 -15.19
C VAL A 67 10.05 -45.67 -16.47
N ASP A 68 9.16 -45.61 -17.47
CA ASP A 68 9.46 -44.93 -18.73
C ASP A 68 9.69 -43.43 -18.51
N LEU A 69 8.89 -42.77 -17.65
CA LEU A 69 9.12 -41.36 -17.28
C LEU A 69 10.53 -41.13 -16.72
N ARG A 70 11.03 -42.01 -15.84
CA ARG A 70 12.40 -41.90 -15.30
C ARG A 70 13.47 -42.12 -16.38
N ASN A 71 13.21 -43.04 -17.32
CA ASN A 71 14.11 -43.28 -18.45
C ASN A 71 14.15 -42.05 -19.38
N TYR A 72 12.99 -41.49 -19.70
CA TYR A 72 12.87 -40.27 -20.50
C TYR A 72 13.56 -39.08 -19.85
N LEU A 73 13.41 -38.90 -18.53
CA LEU A 73 14.09 -37.83 -17.80
C LEU A 73 15.61 -37.91 -17.96
N SER A 74 16.15 -39.14 -17.90
CA SER A 74 17.59 -39.39 -18.00
C SER A 74 18.14 -39.19 -19.42
N ASP A 75 17.31 -39.29 -20.46
CA ASP A 75 17.69 -39.08 -21.88
C ASP A 75 17.40 -37.66 -22.38
N GLY A 76 16.99 -36.74 -21.50
CA GLY A 76 16.67 -35.35 -21.87
C GLY A 76 15.22 -35.15 -22.35
N GLY A 77 14.35 -36.13 -22.17
CA GLY A 77 12.91 -36.04 -22.42
C GLY A 77 12.42 -36.87 -23.61
N VAL A 78 11.13 -36.75 -23.89
CA VAL A 78 10.48 -37.43 -25.03
C VAL A 78 9.31 -36.61 -25.57
N ILE A 79 9.03 -36.70 -26.86
CA ILE A 79 7.68 -36.36 -27.37
C ILE A 79 6.88 -37.64 -27.52
N TYR A 80 5.84 -37.77 -26.71
CA TYR A 80 5.01 -38.96 -26.64
C TYR A 80 3.74 -38.75 -27.47
N PHE A 81 3.47 -39.68 -28.39
CA PHE A 81 2.29 -39.71 -29.24
C PHE A 81 1.32 -40.83 -28.84
N VAL A 82 0.04 -40.48 -28.82
CA VAL A 82 -1.07 -41.44 -28.73
C VAL A 82 -1.90 -41.29 -30.01
N VAL A 83 -1.95 -42.35 -30.79
CA VAL A 83 -2.60 -42.38 -32.11
C VAL A 83 -3.90 -43.18 -31.99
N TYR A 84 -5.03 -42.50 -32.12
CA TYR A 84 -6.33 -43.17 -32.20
C TYR A 84 -6.61 -43.52 -33.65
N VAL A 85 -6.90 -44.79 -33.91
CA VAL A 85 -7.31 -45.29 -35.22
C VAL A 85 -8.70 -45.87 -35.09
N ASP A 86 -9.63 -45.46 -35.95
CA ASP A 86 -10.97 -46.05 -35.97
C ASP A 86 -11.04 -47.26 -36.92
N LYS A 87 -12.17 -47.96 -36.90
CA LYS A 87 -12.41 -49.14 -37.75
C LYS A 87 -12.43 -48.85 -39.24
N GLN A 88 -12.52 -47.58 -39.64
CA GLN A 88 -12.49 -47.14 -41.04
C GLN A 88 -11.07 -46.75 -41.48
N GLY A 89 -10.09 -46.83 -40.58
CA GLY A 89 -8.69 -46.47 -40.84
C GLY A 89 -8.41 -44.97 -40.74
N ASN A 90 -9.37 -44.15 -40.30
CA ASN A 90 -9.08 -42.75 -40.01
C ASN A 90 -8.21 -42.69 -38.75
N SER A 91 -7.38 -41.65 -38.63
CA SER A 91 -6.53 -41.47 -37.44
C SER A 91 -6.53 -40.05 -36.91
N LYS A 92 -6.34 -39.93 -35.59
CA LYS A 92 -6.09 -38.66 -34.91
C LYS A 92 -4.94 -38.81 -33.92
N ILE A 93 -4.00 -37.88 -33.97
CA ILE A 93 -2.78 -37.90 -33.17
C ILE A 93 -2.92 -36.92 -32.02
N TYR A 94 -2.67 -37.41 -30.81
CA TYR A 94 -2.47 -36.61 -29.62
C TYR A 94 -1.01 -36.71 -29.18
N TYR A 95 -0.46 -35.66 -28.59
CA TYR A 95 0.93 -35.63 -28.15
C TYR A 95 1.10 -34.96 -26.79
N CYS A 96 2.18 -35.31 -26.12
CA CYS A 96 2.69 -34.64 -24.94
C CYS A 96 4.19 -34.43 -25.12
N ALA A 97 4.62 -33.17 -25.21
CA ALA A 97 6.02 -32.79 -25.11
C ALA A 97 6.43 -32.89 -23.63
N MET A 98 7.37 -33.79 -23.33
CA MET A 98 7.82 -34.08 -21.97
C MET A 98 9.30 -33.71 -21.81
N GLU A 99 9.59 -32.41 -21.73
CA GLU A 99 10.92 -31.90 -21.39
C GLU A 99 11.30 -32.29 -19.95
N PRO A 100 12.60 -32.30 -19.59
CA PRO A 100 13.05 -32.75 -18.27
C PRO A 100 12.29 -32.14 -17.08
N LEU A 101 12.08 -30.82 -17.06
CA LEU A 101 11.32 -30.17 -15.99
C LEU A 101 9.87 -30.68 -15.93
N ARG A 102 9.23 -30.88 -17.09
CA ARG A 102 7.85 -31.39 -17.14
C ARG A 102 7.74 -32.80 -16.58
N ILE A 103 8.74 -33.64 -16.87
CA ILE A 103 8.80 -35.00 -16.33
C ILE A 103 9.02 -34.95 -14.81
N GLN A 104 9.92 -34.09 -14.33
CA GLN A 104 10.11 -33.89 -12.89
C GLN A 104 8.78 -33.51 -12.21
N ASP A 105 7.98 -32.63 -12.81
CA ASP A 105 6.67 -32.27 -12.25
C ASP A 105 5.72 -33.46 -12.21
N PHE A 106 5.64 -34.27 -13.27
CA PHE A 106 4.83 -35.49 -13.26
C PHE A 106 5.24 -36.48 -12.17
N LEU A 107 6.55 -36.59 -11.91
CA LEU A 107 7.11 -37.45 -10.87
C LEU A 107 6.86 -36.89 -9.46
N LYS A 108 6.94 -35.58 -9.27
CA LYS A 108 6.60 -34.89 -8.00
C LYS A 108 5.11 -35.06 -7.65
N GLU A 109 4.23 -35.11 -8.65
CA GLU A 109 2.79 -35.29 -8.47
C GLU A 109 2.35 -36.76 -8.24
N LEU A 110 3.28 -37.69 -8.06
CA LEU A 110 2.94 -39.06 -7.69
C LEU A 110 2.43 -39.10 -6.25
N LYS A 111 1.30 -39.78 -6.01
CA LYS A 111 0.70 -39.84 -4.66
C LYS A 111 1.43 -40.80 -3.72
N ARG A 112 2.15 -41.77 -4.30
CA ARG A 112 2.85 -42.86 -3.61
C ARG A 112 4.08 -43.24 -4.42
N GLU A 113 5.18 -43.59 -3.76
CA GLU A 113 6.41 -44.00 -4.44
C GLU A 113 6.26 -45.27 -5.30
N SER A 114 5.37 -46.17 -4.91
CA SER A 114 5.09 -47.43 -5.61
C SER A 114 4.13 -47.30 -6.80
N GLN A 115 3.67 -46.08 -7.11
CA GLN A 115 2.74 -45.84 -8.22
C GLN A 115 3.41 -46.20 -9.56
N LYS A 116 2.83 -47.16 -10.30
CA LYS A 116 3.41 -47.68 -11.55
C LYS A 116 3.13 -46.81 -12.77
N THR A 117 2.02 -46.09 -12.78
CA THR A 117 1.61 -45.25 -13.93
C THR A 117 1.11 -43.88 -13.48
N LYS A 118 1.27 -42.87 -14.32
CA LYS A 118 0.75 -41.51 -14.14
C LYS A 118 -0.18 -41.19 -15.31
N SER A 119 -1.41 -40.78 -15.01
CA SER A 119 -2.34 -40.29 -16.03
C SER A 119 -1.92 -38.88 -16.43
N ILE A 120 -1.47 -38.73 -17.68
CA ILE A 120 -0.97 -37.48 -18.26
C ILE A 120 -1.93 -37.00 -19.34
N ALA A 121 -2.02 -35.68 -19.51
CA ALA A 121 -2.86 -35.07 -20.53
C ALA A 121 -2.08 -34.85 -21.85
N PHE A 122 -2.71 -35.19 -22.97
CA PHE A 122 -2.14 -35.16 -24.32
C PHE A 122 -3.01 -34.30 -25.23
N ARG A 123 -2.40 -33.29 -25.86
CA ARG A 123 -3.08 -32.32 -26.73
C ARG A 123 -3.19 -32.85 -28.15
N ALA A 124 -4.24 -32.48 -28.88
CA ALA A 124 -4.34 -32.82 -30.30
C ALA A 124 -3.18 -32.16 -31.08
N LEU A 125 -2.50 -32.94 -31.92
CA LEU A 125 -1.44 -32.42 -32.79
C LEU A 125 -2.06 -31.49 -33.85
N PRO A 126 -1.52 -30.30 -34.11
CA PRO A 126 -2.06 -29.41 -35.13
C PRO A 126 -1.79 -29.94 -36.54
N ASP A 127 -2.68 -29.61 -37.48
CA ASP A 127 -2.51 -29.93 -38.91
C ASP A 127 -1.53 -28.97 -39.63
N ASP A 128 -1.29 -27.81 -39.02
CA ASP A 128 -0.35 -26.79 -39.50
C ASP A 128 1.10 -27.28 -39.36
N LYS A 129 1.80 -27.38 -40.51
CA LYS A 129 3.18 -27.87 -40.57
C LYS A 129 4.18 -26.96 -39.84
N GLU A 130 3.95 -25.65 -39.80
CA GLU A 130 4.83 -24.72 -39.09
C GLU A 130 4.67 -24.89 -37.58
N LYS A 131 3.42 -25.01 -37.10
CA LYS A 131 3.16 -25.30 -35.68
C LYS A 131 3.77 -26.64 -35.26
N VAL A 132 3.67 -27.67 -36.10
CA VAL A 132 4.33 -28.96 -35.84
C VAL A 132 5.85 -28.81 -35.80
N ARG A 133 6.48 -28.08 -36.73
CA ARG A 133 7.93 -27.79 -36.67
C ARG A 133 8.27 -27.11 -35.34
N ASP A 134 7.50 -26.11 -34.95
CA ASP A 134 7.77 -25.28 -33.77
C ASP A 134 7.67 -26.07 -32.47
N ILE A 135 6.74 -27.05 -32.37
CA ILE A 135 6.67 -28.00 -31.25
C ILE A 135 8.00 -28.73 -31.07
N PHE A 136 8.53 -29.34 -32.14
CA PHE A 136 9.76 -30.11 -32.06
C PHE A 136 10.99 -29.24 -31.79
N PHE A 137 11.06 -28.06 -32.41
CA PHE A 137 12.21 -27.17 -32.24
C PHE A 137 12.24 -26.54 -30.86
N THR A 138 11.06 -26.19 -30.32
CA THR A 138 10.92 -25.67 -28.95
C THR A 138 11.24 -26.76 -27.93
N PHE A 139 10.71 -27.97 -28.11
CA PHE A 139 11.07 -29.12 -27.27
C PHE A 139 12.58 -29.36 -27.26
N GLN A 140 13.22 -29.41 -28.43
CA GLN A 140 14.67 -29.62 -28.53
C GLN A 140 15.47 -28.54 -27.80
N LEU A 141 15.09 -27.27 -27.98
CA LEU A 141 15.75 -26.14 -27.33
C LEU A 141 15.68 -26.28 -25.80
N ASN A 142 14.49 -26.56 -25.27
CA ASN A 142 14.28 -26.65 -23.83
C ASN A 142 14.92 -27.91 -23.24
N SER A 143 14.81 -29.05 -23.92
CA SER A 143 15.48 -30.31 -23.57
C SER A 143 17.00 -30.10 -23.40
N GLN A 144 17.65 -29.45 -24.37
CA GLN A 144 19.08 -29.16 -24.31
C GLN A 144 19.46 -28.25 -23.13
N LYS A 145 18.64 -27.24 -22.82
CA LYS A 145 18.88 -26.35 -21.67
C LYS A 145 18.65 -27.03 -20.33
N GLN A 146 17.83 -28.08 -20.27
CA GLN A 146 17.38 -28.68 -19.01
C GLN A 146 18.10 -30.00 -18.68
N ILE A 147 18.67 -30.71 -19.66
CA ILE A 147 19.24 -32.05 -19.44
C ILE A 147 20.34 -32.09 -18.37
N SER A 148 21.19 -31.08 -18.29
CA SER A 148 22.25 -30.99 -17.27
C SER A 148 21.70 -30.71 -15.85
N PHE A 149 20.41 -30.38 -15.73
CA PHE A 149 19.74 -30.02 -14.48
C PHE A 149 18.77 -31.10 -13.97
N VAL A 150 18.72 -32.27 -14.62
CA VAL A 150 17.79 -33.38 -14.29
C VAL A 150 17.88 -33.86 -12.84
N ASN A 151 19.05 -33.75 -12.23
CA ASN A 151 19.32 -34.16 -10.84
C ASN A 151 19.41 -32.97 -9.87
N THR A 152 19.09 -31.76 -10.33
CA THR A 152 19.12 -30.55 -9.51
C THR A 152 17.71 -30.02 -9.30
N LYS A 153 17.48 -29.43 -8.13
CA LYS A 153 16.25 -28.68 -7.88
C LYS A 153 16.28 -27.38 -8.71
N PRO A 154 15.28 -27.11 -9.57
CA PRO A 154 15.20 -25.84 -10.29
C PRO A 154 15.05 -24.67 -9.32
N LEU A 155 15.57 -23.49 -9.70
CA LEU A 155 15.60 -22.32 -8.83
C LEU A 155 14.22 -21.65 -8.79
N SER A 156 13.72 -21.36 -7.59
CA SER A 156 12.57 -20.45 -7.43
C SER A 156 12.99 -18.99 -7.64
N PHE A 157 12.04 -18.10 -7.85
CA PHE A 157 12.33 -16.66 -7.96
C PHE A 157 13.05 -16.11 -6.71
N GLU A 158 12.67 -16.58 -5.52
CA GLU A 158 13.32 -16.23 -4.25
C GLU A 158 14.77 -16.72 -4.19
N ASP A 159 15.05 -17.95 -4.67
CA ASP A 159 16.40 -18.50 -4.73
C ASP A 159 17.31 -17.63 -5.63
N VAL A 160 16.78 -17.19 -6.78
CA VAL A 160 17.49 -16.35 -7.74
C VAL A 160 17.80 -14.98 -7.15
N GLN A 161 16.80 -14.31 -6.55
CA GLN A 161 16.99 -13.01 -5.90
C GLN A 161 18.00 -13.06 -4.76
N LYS A 162 17.95 -14.11 -3.93
CA LYS A 162 18.90 -14.30 -2.83
C LYS A 162 20.33 -14.54 -3.32
N LYS A 163 20.49 -15.25 -4.44
CA LYS A 163 21.80 -15.65 -4.96
C LYS A 163 22.47 -14.55 -5.78
N TYR A 164 21.71 -13.82 -6.60
CA TYR A 164 22.27 -12.86 -7.57
C TYR A 164 21.89 -11.40 -7.30
N GLY A 165 21.02 -11.11 -6.33
CA GLY A 165 20.52 -9.75 -6.08
C GLY A 165 19.47 -9.31 -7.11
N LYS A 166 18.87 -8.12 -6.94
CA LYS A 166 17.74 -7.67 -7.78
C LYS A 166 18.12 -7.41 -9.25
N ASP A 167 19.35 -6.94 -9.49
CA ASP A 167 19.81 -6.47 -10.81
C ASP A 167 20.90 -7.38 -11.41
N GLY A 168 21.24 -8.49 -10.73
CA GLY A 168 22.34 -9.37 -11.15
C GLY A 168 21.94 -10.49 -12.12
N PHE A 169 20.71 -10.48 -12.64
CA PHE A 169 20.22 -11.52 -13.54
C PHE A 169 19.15 -11.00 -14.50
N GLU A 170 18.99 -11.70 -15.63
CA GLU A 170 17.86 -11.53 -16.55
C GLU A 170 17.02 -12.81 -16.57
N ILE A 171 15.69 -12.65 -16.63
CA ILE A 171 14.77 -13.77 -16.88
C ILE A 171 14.36 -13.75 -18.33
N SER A 172 14.49 -14.90 -19.00
CA SER A 172 14.09 -15.07 -20.39
C SER A 172 13.33 -16.37 -20.60
N PHE A 173 12.56 -16.43 -21.67
CA PHE A 173 12.00 -17.66 -22.20
C PHE A 173 12.06 -17.59 -23.71
N HIS A 174 12.11 -18.76 -24.36
CA HIS A 174 12.33 -18.86 -25.78
C HIS A 174 11.45 -19.96 -26.38
N GLY A 175 10.95 -19.73 -27.59
CA GLY A 175 10.13 -20.68 -28.31
C GLY A 175 10.14 -20.39 -29.80
N TYR A 176 10.10 -21.44 -30.62
CA TYR A 176 9.96 -21.28 -32.06
C TYR A 176 8.52 -20.86 -32.38
N GLY A 177 8.37 -19.94 -33.34
CA GLY A 177 7.08 -19.35 -33.69
C GLY A 177 6.62 -18.20 -32.79
N LEU A 178 7.33 -17.93 -31.69
CA LEU A 178 7.06 -16.79 -30.80
C LEU A 178 7.92 -15.58 -31.24
N LYS A 179 7.31 -14.60 -31.92
CA LYS A 179 8.00 -13.39 -32.37
C LYS A 179 7.84 -12.21 -31.42
N ASP A 180 6.69 -12.12 -30.78
CA ASP A 180 6.31 -11.06 -29.85
C ASP A 180 5.47 -11.61 -28.69
N ILE A 181 5.40 -10.87 -27.58
CA ILE A 181 4.57 -11.23 -26.41
C ILE A 181 3.10 -11.44 -26.82
N SER A 182 2.60 -10.68 -27.80
CA SER A 182 1.23 -10.80 -28.29
C SER A 182 0.90 -12.16 -28.93
N ASP A 183 1.92 -12.94 -29.35
CA ASP A 183 1.76 -14.28 -29.91
C ASP A 183 1.74 -15.38 -28.82
N PHE A 184 2.05 -15.03 -27.56
CA PHE A 184 2.20 -15.99 -26.46
C PHE A 184 0.95 -16.85 -26.24
N GLN A 185 -0.24 -16.26 -26.34
CA GLN A 185 -1.51 -16.96 -26.13
C GLN A 185 -1.76 -18.05 -27.18
N GLU A 186 -1.28 -17.86 -28.41
CA GLU A 186 -1.36 -18.90 -29.45
C GLU A 186 -0.23 -19.92 -29.27
N PHE A 187 0.97 -19.45 -28.97
CA PHE A 187 2.15 -20.30 -28.74
C PHE A 187 1.91 -21.35 -27.62
N LYS A 188 1.36 -20.92 -26.47
CA LYS A 188 1.16 -21.79 -25.30
C LYS A 188 0.12 -22.90 -25.50
N LYS A 189 -0.74 -22.79 -26.52
CA LYS A 189 -1.68 -23.87 -26.90
C LYS A 189 -0.96 -25.14 -27.33
N TYR A 190 0.21 -24.98 -27.96
CA TYR A 190 0.97 -26.10 -28.54
C TYR A 190 2.28 -26.36 -27.80
N ASN A 191 2.87 -25.35 -27.18
CA ASN A 191 4.19 -25.48 -26.57
C ASN A 191 4.14 -25.35 -25.04
N ASN A 192 5.09 -25.99 -24.37
CA ASN A 192 5.41 -25.71 -22.98
C ASN A 192 6.30 -24.47 -22.90
N THR A 193 6.16 -23.68 -21.83
CA THR A 193 6.96 -22.47 -21.60
C THR A 193 7.72 -22.60 -20.29
N TYR A 194 9.03 -22.38 -20.35
CA TYR A 194 9.93 -22.41 -19.20
C TYR A 194 10.67 -21.09 -19.07
N LEU A 195 10.84 -20.64 -17.83
CA LEU A 195 11.67 -19.49 -17.51
C LEU A 195 13.10 -19.93 -17.26
N TYR A 196 14.03 -19.11 -17.72
CA TYR A 196 15.46 -19.31 -17.55
C TYR A 196 16.09 -18.05 -17.00
N VAL A 197 16.97 -18.22 -16.01
CA VAL A 197 17.85 -17.18 -15.52
C VAL A 197 19.10 -17.14 -16.38
N ASN A 198 19.43 -15.96 -16.89
CA ASN A 198 20.73 -15.67 -17.49
C ASN A 198 21.50 -14.76 -16.54
N VAL A 199 22.75 -15.09 -16.28
CA VAL A 199 23.65 -14.31 -15.42
C VAL A 199 24.81 -13.85 -16.30
N PRO A 200 25.26 -12.57 -16.23
CA PRO A 200 26.27 -12.04 -17.14
C PRO A 200 27.55 -12.87 -17.27
N ASP A 201 27.99 -13.50 -16.17
CA ASP A 201 29.23 -14.28 -16.11
C ASP A 201 29.06 -15.77 -16.47
N LEU A 202 27.86 -16.20 -16.90
CA LEU A 202 27.56 -17.59 -17.23
C LEU A 202 26.97 -17.71 -18.64
N ASP A 203 27.65 -18.45 -19.51
CA ASP A 203 27.17 -18.80 -20.87
C ASP A 203 26.04 -19.86 -20.87
N ILE A 204 25.45 -20.13 -19.70
CA ILE A 204 24.38 -21.13 -19.54
C ILE A 204 23.10 -20.48 -19.00
N SER A 205 21.97 -20.81 -19.62
CA SER A 205 20.63 -20.48 -19.11
C SER A 205 20.24 -21.49 -18.02
N ILE A 206 20.01 -21.02 -16.79
CA ILE A 206 19.62 -21.88 -15.67
C ILE A 206 18.09 -22.00 -15.60
N PRO A 207 17.51 -23.22 -15.66
CA PRO A 207 16.06 -23.39 -15.57
C PRO A 207 15.49 -22.98 -14.21
N MET A 208 14.34 -22.30 -14.25
CA MET A 208 13.57 -21.93 -13.05
C MET A 208 12.45 -22.93 -12.77
N ASP A 209 12.03 -22.96 -11.51
CA ASP A 209 10.86 -23.73 -11.08
C ASP A 209 9.56 -23.01 -11.48
N GLY A 210 8.52 -23.79 -11.75
CA GLY A 210 7.19 -23.29 -12.11
C GLY A 210 6.88 -23.22 -13.60
N HIS A 211 5.65 -22.79 -13.89
CA HIS A 211 5.11 -22.71 -15.25
C HIS A 211 4.56 -21.32 -15.52
N VAL A 212 4.79 -20.82 -16.74
CA VAL A 212 4.22 -19.56 -17.18
C VAL A 212 2.78 -19.78 -17.61
N SER A 213 1.82 -19.28 -16.82
CA SER A 213 0.39 -19.34 -17.17
C SER A 213 0.02 -18.26 -18.19
N ASP A 214 0.50 -17.04 -17.99
CA ASP A 214 0.22 -15.86 -18.80
C ASP A 214 1.41 -14.90 -18.82
N ILE A 215 1.51 -14.14 -19.92
CA ILE A 215 2.47 -13.05 -20.11
C ILE A 215 1.69 -11.88 -20.72
N PHE A 216 1.90 -10.71 -20.17
CA PHE A 216 1.35 -9.44 -20.66
C PHE A 216 2.38 -8.35 -20.45
N SER A 217 2.30 -7.30 -21.26
CA SER A 217 3.08 -6.07 -21.05
C SER A 217 2.22 -5.05 -20.30
N TYR A 218 2.84 -4.23 -19.46
CA TYR A 218 2.16 -3.10 -18.83
C TYR A 218 3.00 -1.83 -18.95
N GLU A 219 2.33 -0.68 -18.95
CA GLU A 219 2.96 0.64 -18.92
C GLU A 219 2.11 1.63 -18.13
N GLU A 220 2.74 2.68 -17.59
CA GLU A 220 2.01 3.87 -17.17
C GLU A 220 1.64 4.68 -18.41
N ALA A 221 0.34 4.90 -18.62
CA ALA A 221 -0.19 5.62 -19.76
C ALA A 221 -0.83 6.95 -19.32
N ASN A 222 -0.54 8.02 -20.05
CA ASN A 222 -1.21 9.32 -19.92
C ASN A 222 -2.60 9.26 -20.56
N ILE A 223 -3.49 8.47 -19.95
CA ILE A 223 -4.89 8.35 -20.33
C ILE A 223 -5.70 8.89 -19.16
N SER A 224 -6.35 10.04 -19.35
CA SER A 224 -7.27 10.56 -18.36
C SER A 224 -8.60 9.81 -18.46
N VAL A 225 -9.19 9.50 -17.31
CA VAL A 225 -10.44 8.77 -17.19
C VAL A 225 -11.43 9.59 -16.38
N GLY A 226 -12.59 9.85 -16.97
CA GLY A 226 -13.61 10.73 -16.43
C GLY A 226 -15.03 10.30 -16.76
N VAL A 227 -15.99 11.09 -16.28
CA VAL A 227 -17.41 10.99 -16.64
C VAL A 227 -18.01 12.39 -16.61
N SER A 228 -18.74 12.77 -17.65
CA SER A 228 -19.42 14.07 -17.77
C SER A 228 -18.46 15.26 -17.55
N GLY A 229 -17.30 15.23 -18.19
CA GLY A 229 -16.26 16.26 -18.12
C GLY A 229 -15.47 16.31 -16.82
N LYS A 230 -15.81 15.51 -15.80
CA LYS A 230 -15.04 15.41 -14.56
C LYS A 230 -13.99 14.31 -14.68
N ILE A 231 -12.72 14.69 -14.59
CA ILE A 231 -11.59 13.75 -14.52
C ILE A 231 -11.50 13.16 -13.10
N TYR A 232 -11.40 11.84 -13.03
CA TYR A 232 -11.19 11.08 -11.79
C TYR A 232 -9.77 10.50 -11.71
N TYR A 233 -9.18 10.18 -12.85
CA TYR A 233 -7.83 9.63 -12.97
C TYR A 233 -7.10 10.37 -14.09
N GLU A 234 -5.90 10.90 -13.82
CA GLU A 234 -5.07 11.58 -14.83
C GLU A 234 -4.22 10.58 -15.64
N LYS A 235 -3.86 9.47 -15.00
CA LYS A 235 -3.04 8.39 -15.56
C LYS A 235 -3.57 7.04 -15.13
N VAL A 236 -3.23 6.01 -15.88
CA VAL A 236 -3.62 4.62 -15.62
C VAL A 236 -2.46 3.68 -15.90
N ILE A 237 -2.47 2.48 -15.30
CA ILE A 237 -1.64 1.38 -15.80
C ILE A 237 -2.41 0.68 -16.92
N ARG A 238 -1.82 0.62 -18.11
CA ARG A 238 -2.39 -0.11 -19.25
C ARG A 238 -1.70 -1.45 -19.39
N GLU A 239 -2.45 -2.54 -19.24
CA GLU A 239 -1.99 -3.90 -19.48
C GLU A 239 -2.50 -4.39 -20.85
N LEU A 240 -1.60 -5.00 -21.64
CA LEU A 240 -1.91 -5.58 -22.94
C LEU A 240 -1.82 -7.10 -22.85
N HIS A 241 -2.99 -7.74 -22.89
CA HIS A 241 -3.14 -9.20 -22.79
C HIS A 241 -3.37 -9.77 -24.20
N GLY A 242 -2.27 -10.07 -24.89
CA GLY A 242 -2.31 -10.54 -26.28
C GLY A 242 -2.85 -9.48 -27.24
N LYS A 243 -3.56 -9.91 -28.29
CA LYS A 243 -4.09 -9.01 -29.35
C LYS A 243 -5.49 -8.48 -29.09
N ASN A 244 -6.21 -9.02 -28.11
CA ASN A 244 -7.66 -8.85 -28.00
C ASN A 244 -8.13 -8.25 -26.67
N GLU A 245 -7.26 -8.13 -25.67
CA GLU A 245 -7.65 -7.65 -24.35
C GLU A 245 -6.71 -6.54 -23.87
N VAL A 246 -7.29 -5.41 -23.49
CA VAL A 246 -6.59 -4.25 -22.90
C VAL A 246 -7.23 -3.96 -21.56
N ILE A 247 -6.44 -3.89 -20.50
CA ILE A 247 -6.91 -3.55 -19.16
C ILE A 247 -6.38 -2.17 -18.80
N LEU A 248 -7.26 -1.24 -18.45
CA LEU A 248 -6.91 0.03 -17.83
C LEU A 248 -7.12 -0.09 -16.33
N GLN A 249 -6.04 -0.25 -15.58
CA GLN A 249 -6.07 -0.22 -14.12
C GLN A 249 -6.05 1.23 -13.64
N LEU A 250 -7.21 1.69 -13.16
CA LEU A 250 -7.46 3.06 -12.71
C LEU A 250 -6.96 3.28 -11.29
N SER A 251 -7.11 2.25 -10.46
CA SER A 251 -6.59 2.17 -9.11
C SER A 251 -6.24 0.71 -8.78
N LYS A 252 -5.64 0.47 -7.61
CA LYS A 252 -5.47 -0.90 -7.09
C LYS A 252 -6.78 -1.69 -7.02
N TRP A 253 -7.92 -0.99 -6.91
CA TRP A 253 -9.23 -1.56 -6.63
C TRP A 253 -10.20 -1.48 -7.81
N MET A 254 -9.81 -0.83 -8.92
CA MET A 254 -10.69 -0.59 -10.04
C MET A 254 -9.95 -0.71 -11.39
N LYS A 255 -10.55 -1.45 -12.31
CA LYS A 255 -10.04 -1.60 -13.68
C LYS A 255 -11.16 -1.67 -14.71
N ILE A 256 -10.86 -1.21 -15.93
CA ILE A 256 -11.71 -1.34 -17.11
C ILE A 256 -11.04 -2.32 -18.06
N ILE A 257 -11.74 -3.39 -18.43
CA ILE A 257 -11.27 -4.44 -19.31
C ILE A 257 -11.95 -4.26 -20.67
N PHE A 258 -11.18 -3.95 -21.71
CA PHE A 258 -11.64 -3.83 -23.09
C PHE A 258 -11.37 -5.12 -23.84
N ASN A 259 -12.41 -5.69 -24.43
CA ASN A 259 -12.30 -6.74 -25.43
C ASN A 259 -12.37 -6.12 -26.83
N VAL A 260 -11.21 -6.01 -27.48
CA VAL A 260 -11.06 -5.31 -28.78
C VAL A 260 -11.86 -6.03 -29.88
N SER A 261 -11.88 -7.37 -29.88
CA SER A 261 -12.54 -8.14 -30.93
C SER A 261 -14.06 -8.13 -30.84
N LYS A 262 -14.62 -7.98 -29.63
CA LYS A 262 -16.07 -7.87 -29.41
C LYS A 262 -16.58 -6.44 -29.35
N VAL A 263 -15.68 -5.45 -29.33
CA VAL A 263 -16.00 -4.03 -29.09
C VAL A 263 -16.86 -3.89 -27.82
N GLN A 264 -16.46 -4.59 -26.75
CA GLN A 264 -17.15 -4.61 -25.46
C GLN A 264 -16.15 -4.25 -24.37
N PHE A 265 -16.63 -3.65 -23.28
CA PHE A 265 -15.81 -3.49 -22.09
C PHE A 265 -16.58 -3.84 -20.83
N LYS A 266 -15.83 -4.32 -19.84
CA LYS A 266 -16.28 -4.69 -18.51
C LYS A 266 -15.59 -3.82 -17.49
N VAL A 267 -16.32 -3.30 -16.52
CA VAL A 267 -15.73 -2.62 -15.35
C VAL A 267 -15.68 -3.61 -14.20
N GLU A 268 -14.51 -3.81 -13.62
CA GLU A 268 -14.33 -4.57 -12.39
C GLU A 268 -13.96 -3.60 -11.27
N ILE A 269 -14.79 -3.60 -10.22
CA ILE A 269 -14.61 -2.76 -9.04
C ILE A 269 -14.59 -3.63 -7.79
N THR A 270 -13.66 -3.30 -6.90
CA THR A 270 -13.59 -3.79 -5.52
C THR A 270 -13.60 -2.60 -4.59
N SER A 271 -14.09 -2.78 -3.35
CA SER A 271 -14.11 -1.66 -2.39
C SER A 271 -12.69 -1.37 -1.92
N SER A 272 -12.26 -0.12 -2.08
CA SER A 272 -11.04 0.35 -1.42
C SER A 272 -11.24 0.32 0.10
N PRO A 273 -10.24 -0.13 0.89
CA PRO A 273 -10.28 0.02 2.34
C PRO A 273 -10.02 1.47 2.78
N PHE A 274 -9.48 2.31 1.90
CA PHE A 274 -9.14 3.69 2.18
C PHE A 274 -10.27 4.64 1.78
N ILE A 275 -10.68 5.54 2.66
CA ILE A 275 -11.92 6.32 2.50
C ILE A 275 -11.89 7.32 1.32
N LYS A 276 -10.82 8.11 1.13
CA LYS A 276 -10.71 9.07 0.02
C LYS A 276 -10.68 8.33 -1.32
N SER A 277 -9.93 7.23 -1.37
CA SER A 277 -9.89 6.31 -2.52
C SER A 277 -11.26 5.68 -2.81
N ALA A 278 -11.97 5.22 -1.77
CA ALA A 278 -13.32 4.66 -1.90
C ALA A 278 -14.33 5.70 -2.41
N VAL A 279 -14.26 6.95 -1.94
CA VAL A 279 -15.10 8.05 -2.45
C VAL A 279 -14.84 8.30 -3.93
N ARG A 280 -13.57 8.37 -4.35
CA ARG A 280 -13.21 8.59 -5.76
C ARG A 280 -13.71 7.45 -6.64
N ASP A 281 -13.35 6.22 -6.32
CA ASP A 281 -13.64 5.03 -7.13
C ASP A 281 -15.17 4.77 -7.19
N LEU A 282 -15.89 4.90 -6.08
CA LEU A 282 -17.35 4.74 -6.04
C LEU A 282 -18.09 5.91 -6.73
N SER A 283 -17.59 7.14 -6.60
CA SER A 283 -18.17 8.30 -7.33
C SER A 283 -18.01 8.13 -8.84
N PHE A 284 -16.83 7.72 -9.30
CA PHE A 284 -16.60 7.42 -10.70
C PHE A 284 -17.58 6.36 -11.20
N PHE A 285 -17.66 5.23 -10.49
CA PHE A 285 -18.51 4.11 -10.89
C PHE A 285 -20.00 4.48 -10.93
N LEU A 286 -20.52 5.13 -9.89
CA LEU A 286 -21.94 5.54 -9.85
C LEU A 286 -22.29 6.57 -10.93
N ASN A 287 -21.38 7.49 -11.25
CA ASN A 287 -21.59 8.44 -12.34
C ASN A 287 -21.53 7.74 -13.70
N ALA A 288 -20.56 6.83 -13.91
CA ALA A 288 -20.43 6.07 -15.16
C ALA A 288 -21.70 5.26 -15.44
N LEU A 289 -22.27 4.62 -14.41
CA LEU A 289 -23.54 3.90 -14.53
C LEU A 289 -24.72 4.83 -14.84
N LYS A 290 -24.78 6.00 -14.19
CA LYS A 290 -25.85 6.97 -14.37
C LYS A 290 -25.86 7.57 -15.78
N ASP A 291 -24.68 7.87 -16.30
CA ASP A 291 -24.50 8.54 -17.60
C ASP A 291 -24.32 7.54 -18.75
N GLU A 292 -24.29 6.23 -18.44
CA GLU A 292 -24.08 5.10 -19.35
C GLU A 292 -22.82 5.24 -20.24
N ASN A 293 -21.81 5.96 -19.76
CA ASN A 293 -20.56 6.17 -20.48
C ASN A 293 -19.36 6.36 -19.54
N VAL A 294 -18.17 6.21 -20.11
CA VAL A 294 -16.89 6.61 -19.51
C VAL A 294 -16.14 7.46 -20.53
N GLU A 295 -15.48 8.52 -20.10
CA GLU A 295 -14.64 9.35 -20.95
C GLU A 295 -13.18 8.91 -20.83
N LEU A 296 -12.54 8.60 -21.96
CA LEU A 296 -11.08 8.41 -22.05
C LEU A 296 -10.49 9.60 -22.82
N ASN A 297 -9.58 10.36 -22.20
CA ASN A 297 -9.06 11.61 -22.76
C ASN A 297 -10.17 12.56 -23.24
N GLY A 298 -11.27 12.63 -22.47
CA GLY A 298 -12.46 13.41 -22.80
C GLY A 298 -13.35 12.82 -23.91
N THR A 299 -12.98 11.69 -24.51
CA THR A 299 -13.80 11.02 -25.54
C THR A 299 -14.77 10.03 -24.88
N PRO A 300 -16.10 10.20 -25.01
CA PRO A 300 -17.07 9.33 -24.37
C PRO A 300 -17.14 7.95 -25.06
N ILE A 301 -17.15 6.91 -24.24
CA ILE A 301 -17.29 5.51 -24.64
C ILE A 301 -18.53 4.95 -23.93
N LYS A 302 -19.53 4.55 -24.73
CA LYS A 302 -20.81 4.05 -24.21
C LYS A 302 -20.66 2.68 -23.55
N ILE A 303 -21.19 2.54 -22.34
CA ILE A 303 -21.25 1.25 -21.61
C ILE A 303 -22.31 0.37 -22.27
N ILE A 304 -21.89 -0.71 -22.93
CA ILE A 304 -22.79 -1.59 -23.71
C ILE A 304 -23.57 -2.56 -22.80
N GLU A 305 -23.04 -2.89 -21.62
CA GLU A 305 -23.70 -3.74 -20.62
C GLU A 305 -23.81 -3.03 -19.26
N SER A 306 -24.58 -1.94 -19.21
CA SER A 306 -24.91 -1.24 -17.96
C SER A 306 -26.01 -1.97 -17.18
N THR A 307 -25.64 -3.07 -16.52
CA THR A 307 -26.12 -3.35 -15.16
C THR A 307 -27.62 -3.40 -14.88
N LYS A 308 -28.47 -3.94 -15.77
CA LYS A 308 -29.77 -4.49 -15.32
C LYS A 308 -29.64 -5.84 -14.60
N ASN A 309 -28.45 -6.46 -14.60
CA ASN A 309 -28.19 -7.81 -14.08
C ASN A 309 -26.89 -7.96 -13.26
N ILE A 310 -26.38 -6.93 -12.57
CA ILE A 310 -25.38 -7.18 -11.52
C ILE A 310 -26.14 -7.74 -10.30
N GLN A 311 -26.16 -9.07 -10.15
CA GLN A 311 -26.72 -9.70 -8.96
C GLN A 311 -26.06 -9.10 -7.70
N GLY A 312 -26.88 -8.56 -6.79
CA GLY A 312 -26.43 -7.99 -5.53
C GLY A 312 -26.06 -6.50 -5.54
N PHE A 313 -26.03 -5.82 -6.70
CA PHE A 313 -25.77 -4.38 -6.73
C PHE A 313 -27.06 -3.57 -6.54
N ASN A 314 -27.07 -2.69 -5.53
CA ASN A 314 -28.18 -1.79 -5.26
C ASN A 314 -27.72 -0.34 -5.36
N TYR A 315 -28.01 0.31 -6.49
CA TYR A 315 -27.61 1.69 -6.75
C TYR A 315 -28.00 2.65 -5.62
N LYS A 316 -29.24 2.57 -5.11
CA LYS A 316 -29.72 3.45 -4.03
C LYS A 316 -28.99 3.21 -2.71
N TYR A 317 -28.59 1.98 -2.44
CA TYR A 317 -27.77 1.65 -1.26
C TYR A 317 -26.36 2.23 -1.41
N GLU A 318 -25.75 2.05 -2.57
CA GLU A 318 -24.40 2.53 -2.88
C GLU A 318 -24.31 4.06 -2.91
N GLU A 319 -25.34 4.74 -3.41
CA GLU A 319 -25.46 6.20 -3.34
C GLU A 319 -25.52 6.70 -1.89
N LYS A 320 -26.28 6.02 -1.01
CA LYS A 320 -26.29 6.32 0.43
C LYS A 320 -24.92 6.08 1.06
N ARG A 321 -24.26 4.97 0.72
CA ARG A 321 -22.91 4.66 1.22
C ARG A 321 -21.91 5.73 0.78
N LEU A 322 -21.97 6.17 -0.48
CA LEU A 322 -21.11 7.23 -0.99
C LEU A 322 -21.35 8.55 -0.23
N LYS A 323 -22.60 8.88 0.10
CA LYS A 323 -22.90 10.08 0.90
C LYS A 323 -22.23 10.01 2.27
N ILE A 324 -22.34 8.89 2.97
CA ILE A 324 -21.68 8.67 4.26
C ILE A 324 -20.17 8.83 4.11
N PHE A 325 -19.57 8.21 3.09
CA PHE A 325 -18.13 8.32 2.87
C PHE A 325 -17.67 9.75 2.56
N LYS A 326 -18.46 10.52 1.81
CA LYS A 326 -18.20 11.95 1.58
C LYS A 326 -18.28 12.77 2.87
N ASP A 327 -19.20 12.45 3.76
CA ASP A 327 -19.31 13.15 5.05
C ASP A 327 -18.12 12.81 5.97
N VAL A 328 -17.59 11.58 5.91
CA VAL A 328 -16.33 11.23 6.58
C VAL A 328 -15.15 12.01 5.99
N VAL A 329 -15.05 12.14 4.66
CA VAL A 329 -13.98 12.95 4.04
C VAL A 329 -14.07 14.42 4.49
N LYS A 330 -15.28 14.99 4.54
CA LYS A 330 -15.46 16.36 5.08
C LYS A 330 -15.03 16.48 6.55
N LEU A 331 -15.27 15.44 7.36
CA LEU A 331 -14.80 15.41 8.74
C LEU A 331 -13.27 15.39 8.82
N MET A 332 -12.61 14.62 7.95
CA MET A 332 -11.16 14.61 7.84
C MET A 332 -10.61 15.97 7.43
N ASP A 333 -11.24 16.62 6.44
CA ASP A 333 -10.86 17.96 5.99
C ASP A 333 -11.05 19.00 7.12
N LEU A 334 -12.14 18.89 7.88
CA LEU A 334 -12.40 19.75 9.06
C LEU A 334 -11.28 19.63 10.11
N PHE A 335 -10.74 18.43 10.31
CA PHE A 335 -9.65 18.17 11.25
C PHE A 335 -8.24 18.37 10.66
N GLY A 336 -8.12 18.77 9.39
CA GLY A 336 -6.83 18.98 8.72
C GLY A 336 -6.05 17.69 8.44
N ILE A 337 -6.74 16.57 8.18
CA ILE A 337 -6.10 15.28 7.89
C ILE A 337 -5.82 15.15 6.39
N ASP A 338 -4.56 15.35 6.01
CA ASP A 338 -4.10 15.21 4.62
C ASP A 338 -4.09 13.74 4.15
N GLY A 339 -3.80 12.80 5.05
CA GLY A 339 -3.74 11.36 4.77
C GLY A 339 -5.08 10.71 4.42
N ASP A 340 -5.06 9.44 4.03
CA ASP A 340 -6.25 8.60 3.83
C ASP A 340 -6.39 7.61 5.00
N ILE A 341 -7.62 7.34 5.46
CA ILE A 341 -7.88 6.47 6.62
C ILE A 341 -8.27 5.09 6.11
N ASP A 342 -7.62 4.06 6.66
CA ASP A 342 -7.94 2.65 6.40
C ASP A 342 -9.11 2.20 7.29
N LEU A 343 -10.29 2.06 6.69
CA LEU A 343 -11.52 1.67 7.37
C LEU A 343 -11.45 0.24 7.95
N THR A 344 -10.56 -0.61 7.42
CA THR A 344 -10.46 -2.03 7.84
C THR A 344 -9.65 -2.23 9.11
N LYS A 345 -8.86 -1.23 9.51
CA LYS A 345 -8.04 -1.26 10.73
C LYS A 345 -8.76 -0.72 11.97
N MET A 346 -9.95 -0.16 11.80
CA MET A 346 -10.71 0.44 12.90
C MET A 346 -11.41 -0.62 13.75
N SER A 347 -11.29 -0.49 15.07
CA SER A 347 -12.13 -1.19 16.03
C SER A 347 -13.59 -0.74 15.92
N ASP A 348 -14.52 -1.51 16.51
CA ASP A 348 -15.94 -1.14 16.52
C ASP A 348 -16.20 0.13 17.34
N GLU A 349 -15.39 0.39 18.37
CA GLU A 349 -15.41 1.65 19.11
C GLU A 349 -14.99 2.83 18.22
N GLU A 350 -13.90 2.71 17.46
CA GLU A 350 -13.44 3.76 16.55
C GLU A 350 -14.43 4.03 15.41
N LYS A 351 -15.14 3.00 14.91
CA LYS A 351 -16.26 3.18 13.95
C LYS A 351 -17.41 3.96 14.56
N ASN A 352 -17.82 3.62 15.79
CA ASN A 352 -18.86 4.36 16.50
C ASN A 352 -18.45 5.81 16.76
N ASN A 353 -17.17 6.05 17.10
CA ASN A 353 -16.61 7.39 17.26
C ASN A 353 -16.67 8.18 15.95
N LEU A 354 -16.31 7.56 14.82
CA LEU A 354 -16.38 8.17 13.50
C LEU A 354 -17.81 8.57 13.13
N ASP A 355 -18.77 7.67 13.34
CA ASP A 355 -20.19 7.94 13.08
C ASP A 355 -20.72 9.07 13.97
N MET A 356 -20.35 9.05 15.25
CA MET A 356 -20.72 10.08 16.23
C MET A 356 -20.16 11.45 15.82
N LEU A 357 -18.87 11.54 15.52
CA LEU A 357 -18.23 12.80 15.13
C LEU A 357 -18.79 13.31 13.80
N THR A 358 -19.03 12.43 12.83
CA THR A 358 -19.67 12.81 11.56
C THR A 358 -21.08 13.35 11.80
N ALA A 359 -21.88 12.66 12.62
CA ALA A 359 -23.22 13.11 12.96
C ALA A 359 -23.23 14.47 13.69
N ALA A 360 -22.29 14.69 14.61
CA ALA A 360 -22.25 15.90 15.41
C ALA A 360 -21.62 17.10 14.67
N LEU A 361 -20.48 16.90 14.01
CA LEU A 361 -19.68 18.00 13.46
C LEU A 361 -20.04 18.32 12.02
N ILE A 362 -20.42 17.33 11.21
CA ILE A 362 -20.83 17.55 9.81
C ILE A 362 -22.34 17.74 9.71
N ASN A 363 -23.12 16.83 10.29
CA ASN A 363 -24.58 16.89 10.22
C ASN A 363 -25.22 17.79 11.28
N LYS A 364 -24.44 18.31 12.25
CA LYS A 364 -24.88 19.19 13.34
C LYS A 364 -26.01 18.58 14.20
N ASN A 365 -26.05 17.26 14.33
CA ASN A 365 -27.04 16.53 15.12
C ASN A 365 -26.69 16.52 16.61
N LEU A 366 -27.72 16.40 17.46
CA LEU A 366 -27.54 16.05 18.88
C LEU A 366 -27.21 14.56 18.99
N ILE A 367 -26.19 14.23 19.78
CA ILE A 367 -25.80 12.84 20.04
C ILE A 367 -26.49 12.36 21.31
N ARG A 368 -27.12 11.17 21.25
CA ARG A 368 -27.90 10.58 22.34
C ARG A 368 -27.33 9.21 22.72
N GLY A 369 -27.68 8.73 23.91
CA GLY A 369 -27.28 7.40 24.39
C GLY A 369 -25.86 7.34 24.96
N LEU A 370 -25.26 8.49 25.24
CA LEU A 370 -23.96 8.59 25.91
C LEU A 370 -24.12 8.51 27.43
N LYS A 371 -23.01 8.26 28.15
CA LYS A 371 -22.98 8.29 29.62
C LYS A 371 -23.39 9.68 30.14
N ASN A 372 -24.06 9.73 31.29
CA ASN A 372 -24.67 10.96 31.81
C ASN A 372 -23.68 12.03 32.33
N ASN A 373 -22.47 11.61 32.72
CA ASN A 373 -21.48 12.45 33.38
C ASN A 373 -20.14 12.34 32.65
N LEU A 374 -20.13 12.62 31.36
CA LEU A 374 -18.87 12.74 30.61
C LEU A 374 -18.19 14.07 30.95
N GLU A 375 -16.86 14.06 30.98
CA GLU A 375 -16.07 15.28 31.11
C GLU A 375 -16.26 16.15 29.87
N ILE A 376 -16.13 17.48 30.04
CA ILE A 376 -16.35 18.44 28.97
C ILE A 376 -15.34 18.28 27.84
N LEU A 377 -14.08 17.97 28.16
CA LEU A 377 -13.04 17.62 27.18
C LEU A 377 -13.05 16.11 26.97
N GLN A 378 -13.13 15.69 25.71
CA GLN A 378 -12.98 14.28 25.33
C GLN A 378 -11.92 14.16 24.24
N LEU A 379 -10.97 13.24 24.42
CA LEU A 379 -10.00 12.87 23.40
C LEU A 379 -10.55 11.64 22.65
N VAL A 380 -11.12 11.87 21.47
CA VAL A 380 -11.78 10.83 20.68
C VAL A 380 -10.77 10.23 19.69
N LYS A 381 -10.60 8.91 19.74
CA LYS A 381 -9.65 8.19 18.87
C LYS A 381 -10.35 7.61 17.65
N ILE A 382 -9.71 7.75 16.48
CA ILE A 382 -10.05 7.08 15.21
C ILE A 382 -8.74 6.68 14.52
N GLU A 383 -8.49 5.37 14.40
CA GLU A 383 -7.25 4.82 13.83
C GLU A 383 -6.00 5.40 14.53
N ASN A 384 -5.08 6.04 13.81
CA ASN A 384 -3.88 6.66 14.40
C ASN A 384 -4.10 8.12 14.84
N HIS A 385 -5.34 8.62 14.79
CA HIS A 385 -5.68 10.00 15.09
C HIS A 385 -6.42 10.13 16.42
N LYS A 386 -6.12 11.21 17.15
CA LYS A 386 -6.84 11.63 18.35
C LYS A 386 -7.37 13.05 18.14
N PHE A 387 -8.63 13.28 18.47
CA PHE A 387 -9.30 14.56 18.31
C PHE A 387 -9.76 15.10 19.65
N ALA A 388 -9.36 16.34 19.98
CA ALA A 388 -9.89 17.03 21.13
C ALA A 388 -11.27 17.64 20.78
N CYS A 389 -12.30 17.17 21.48
CA CYS A 389 -13.68 17.57 21.27
C CYS A 389 -14.31 18.05 22.58
N VAL A 390 -15.25 19.00 22.47
CA VAL A 390 -16.03 19.51 23.60
C VAL A 390 -17.40 18.86 23.62
N PHE A 391 -17.74 18.19 24.72
CA PHE A 391 -19.01 17.50 24.94
C PHE A 391 -19.89 18.36 25.84
N GLN A 392 -20.69 19.23 25.23
CA GLN A 392 -21.63 20.08 25.94
C GLN A 392 -22.93 19.33 26.24
N LYS A 393 -23.21 19.06 27.51
CA LYS A 393 -24.45 18.41 27.96
C LYS A 393 -25.66 19.26 27.60
N VAL A 394 -26.73 18.60 27.14
CA VAL A 394 -28.02 19.26 26.89
C VAL A 394 -28.89 19.16 28.14
N ASP A 395 -29.30 20.31 28.67
CA ASP A 395 -30.13 20.37 29.86
C ASP A 395 -31.40 19.53 29.74
N LYS A 396 -31.76 18.86 30.85
CA LYS A 396 -32.96 18.03 30.99
C LYS A 396 -33.06 16.83 30.05
N LYS A 397 -32.01 16.51 29.29
CA LYS A 397 -31.92 15.30 28.43
C LYS A 397 -30.71 14.47 28.81
N GLN A 398 -30.94 13.46 29.65
CA GLN A 398 -29.91 12.51 30.06
C GLN A 398 -29.24 11.87 28.83
N GLY A 399 -27.92 11.70 28.92
CA GLY A 399 -27.08 11.07 27.89
C GLY A 399 -27.08 11.77 26.54
N THR A 400 -27.45 13.06 26.48
CA THR A 400 -27.54 13.84 25.25
C THR A 400 -26.56 15.01 25.24
N TYR A 401 -25.75 15.11 24.19
CA TYR A 401 -24.69 16.10 24.07
C TYR A 401 -24.69 16.80 22.70
N LYS A 402 -24.26 18.06 22.69
CA LYS A 402 -23.71 18.73 21.51
C LYS A 402 -22.20 18.54 21.53
N ILE A 403 -21.62 18.13 20.40
CA ILE A 403 -20.17 17.96 20.28
C ILE A 403 -19.61 19.05 19.37
N PHE A 404 -18.50 19.65 19.79
CA PHE A 404 -17.78 20.67 19.04
C PHE A 404 -16.31 20.26 18.89
N ASP A 405 -15.67 20.75 17.84
CA ASP A 405 -14.21 20.84 17.82
C ASP A 405 -13.77 21.82 18.91
N ILE A 406 -12.71 21.49 19.65
CA ILE A 406 -12.26 22.31 20.78
C ILE A 406 -11.83 23.74 20.36
N PHE A 407 -11.30 23.91 19.14
CA PHE A 407 -10.83 25.19 18.62
C PHE A 407 -11.96 26.03 17.99
N ASP A 408 -13.17 25.47 17.83
CA ASP A 408 -14.36 26.15 17.31
C ASP A 408 -15.51 26.23 18.34
N PHE A 409 -15.23 25.92 19.61
CA PHE A 409 -16.24 26.01 20.66
C PHE A 409 -16.59 27.48 20.99
N PRO A 410 -17.88 27.87 20.99
CA PRO A 410 -18.26 29.28 21.09
C PRO A 410 -18.29 29.85 22.52
N LEU A 411 -18.06 29.03 23.56
CA LEU A 411 -18.15 29.47 24.95
C LEU A 411 -16.79 29.42 25.65
N PHE A 412 -16.68 30.23 26.71
CA PHE A 412 -15.53 30.28 27.59
C PHE A 412 -15.83 29.55 28.90
N LEU A 413 -14.80 29.00 29.53
CA LEU A 413 -14.84 28.56 30.92
C LEU A 413 -14.84 29.81 31.82
N GLN A 414 -15.61 29.79 32.89
CA GLN A 414 -15.64 30.87 33.87
C GLN A 414 -15.52 30.27 35.27
N PHE A 415 -14.64 30.84 36.07
CA PHE A 415 -14.51 30.54 37.49
C PHE A 415 -14.16 31.83 38.23
N GLU A 416 -14.40 31.80 39.54
CA GLU A 416 -14.03 32.88 40.45
C GLU A 416 -12.56 32.71 40.82
N TYR A 417 -11.76 33.74 40.52
CA TYR A 417 -10.36 33.86 40.90
C TYR A 417 -10.27 34.57 42.25
N GLU A 418 -9.04 34.73 42.77
CA GLU A 418 -8.78 35.50 43.98
C GLU A 418 -9.51 36.85 43.95
N ASP A 419 -10.03 37.27 45.11
CA ASP A 419 -10.80 38.51 45.30
C ASP A 419 -12.14 38.63 44.54
N GLY A 420 -12.73 37.51 44.09
CA GLY A 420 -14.04 37.50 43.44
C GLY A 420 -14.00 37.85 41.95
N LEU A 421 -12.81 37.89 41.36
CA LEU A 421 -12.58 38.28 39.98
C LEU A 421 -12.99 37.15 39.03
N ILE A 422 -13.92 37.40 38.10
CA ILE A 422 -14.33 36.37 37.14
C ILE A 422 -13.24 36.19 36.09
N CYS A 423 -12.76 34.95 35.92
CA CYS A 423 -11.73 34.61 34.95
C CYS A 423 -12.31 33.87 33.73
N PRO A 424 -12.58 34.56 32.62
CA PRO A 424 -13.04 33.92 31.39
C PRO A 424 -11.85 33.31 30.62
N LEU A 425 -11.82 31.99 30.47
CA LEU A 425 -10.76 31.30 29.74
C LEU A 425 -11.28 30.56 28.50
N PRO A 426 -10.52 30.57 27.40
CA PRO A 426 -10.73 29.65 26.29
C PRO A 426 -10.69 28.20 26.75
N ILE A 427 -11.58 27.35 26.24
CA ILE A 427 -11.65 25.93 26.67
C ILE A 427 -10.37 25.14 26.33
N ILE A 428 -9.56 25.63 25.40
CA ILE A 428 -8.27 25.02 25.05
C ILE A 428 -7.28 25.01 26.23
N THR A 429 -7.50 25.79 27.29
CA THR A 429 -6.67 25.76 28.51
C THR A 429 -6.71 24.42 29.23
N LEU A 430 -7.74 23.60 28.99
CA LEU A 430 -7.85 22.24 29.52
C LEU A 430 -6.83 21.27 28.89
N LEU A 431 -6.29 21.60 27.72
CA LEU A 431 -5.24 20.77 27.11
C LEU A 431 -3.95 20.92 27.91
N ASP A 432 -3.33 19.80 28.26
CA ASP A 432 -1.97 19.74 28.78
C ASP A 432 -0.93 19.56 27.64
N SER A 433 0.36 19.59 27.99
CA SER A 433 1.46 19.40 27.04
C SER A 433 1.36 18.08 26.28
N GLN A 434 0.91 17.00 26.93
CA GLN A 434 0.77 15.67 26.32
C GLN A 434 -0.42 15.63 25.35
N ASN A 435 -1.56 16.19 25.72
CA ASN A 435 -2.73 16.27 24.85
C ASN A 435 -2.38 17.05 23.57
N LEU A 436 -1.67 18.18 23.71
CA LEU A 436 -1.23 19.00 22.58
C LEU A 436 -0.36 18.21 21.59
N THR A 437 0.53 17.33 22.07
CA THR A 437 1.36 16.51 21.17
C THR A 437 0.58 15.42 20.47
N GLU A 438 -0.42 14.83 21.13
CA GLU A 438 -1.19 13.68 20.66
C GLU A 438 -2.33 14.04 19.69
N ILE A 439 -2.95 15.22 19.84
CA ILE A 439 -4.11 15.57 19.01
C ILE A 439 -3.70 15.89 17.57
N THR A 440 -4.59 15.51 16.65
CA THR A 440 -4.45 15.73 15.20
C THR A 440 -5.10 17.04 14.77
N ASN A 441 -6.25 17.41 15.35
CA ASN A 441 -7.00 18.62 14.99
C ASN A 441 -6.43 19.91 15.61
N ILE A 442 -5.12 20.00 15.81
CA ILE A 442 -4.47 21.18 16.38
C ILE A 442 -4.50 22.36 15.41
N GLN A 443 -5.01 23.51 15.85
CA GLN A 443 -5.12 24.74 15.05
C GLN A 443 -4.33 25.86 15.72
N PHE A 444 -3.02 25.91 15.47
CA PHE A 444 -2.08 26.86 16.09
C PHE A 444 -2.51 28.31 15.91
N GLU A 445 -3.00 28.64 14.71
CA GLU A 445 -3.46 29.96 14.31
C GLU A 445 -4.70 30.43 15.09
N LYS A 446 -5.46 29.53 15.71
CA LYS A 446 -6.64 29.87 16.54
C LYS A 446 -6.31 30.02 18.03
N MET A 447 -5.15 29.55 18.49
CA MET A 447 -4.80 29.52 19.91
C MET A 447 -4.72 30.91 20.52
N LEU A 448 -3.80 31.76 20.06
CA LEU A 448 -3.65 33.12 20.59
C LEU A 448 -4.91 33.98 20.38
N PRO A 449 -5.55 33.98 19.20
CA PRO A 449 -6.80 34.72 19.01
C PRO A 449 -7.92 34.31 19.96
N SER A 450 -7.94 33.08 20.48
CA SER A 450 -8.94 32.66 21.46
C SER A 450 -8.80 33.40 22.79
N PHE A 451 -7.57 33.67 23.25
CA PHE A 451 -7.31 34.46 24.46
C PHE A 451 -7.54 35.96 24.22
N GLN A 452 -7.29 36.45 23.00
CA GLN A 452 -7.52 37.85 22.66
C GLN A 452 -9.00 38.24 22.58
N LYS A 453 -9.91 37.26 22.51
CA LYS A 453 -11.37 37.47 22.45
C LYS A 453 -12.03 37.61 23.82
N VAL A 454 -11.36 37.23 24.90
CA VAL A 454 -11.91 37.35 26.26
C VAL A 454 -11.58 38.70 26.87
N VAL A 455 -12.38 39.12 27.86
CA VAL A 455 -12.10 40.34 28.62
C VAL A 455 -10.81 40.15 29.42
N LEU A 456 -9.84 41.04 29.20
CA LEU A 456 -8.51 40.94 29.81
C LEU A 456 -8.54 41.33 31.29
N ASN A 457 -7.88 40.51 32.08
CA ASN A 457 -7.55 40.76 33.48
C ASN A 457 -6.29 39.96 33.84
N SER A 458 -5.77 40.16 35.06
CA SER A 458 -4.57 39.48 35.55
C SER A 458 -4.67 37.95 35.42
N CYS A 459 -5.80 37.35 35.80
CA CYS A 459 -6.00 35.90 35.70
C CYS A 459 -5.92 35.38 34.26
N VAL A 460 -6.50 36.09 33.29
CA VAL A 460 -6.45 35.70 31.87
C VAL A 460 -5.02 35.72 31.35
N LEU A 461 -4.26 36.76 31.68
CA LEU A 461 -2.87 36.85 31.24
C LEU A 461 -2.00 35.79 31.92
N ASP A 462 -2.22 35.51 33.21
CA ASP A 462 -1.51 34.45 33.93
C ASP A 462 -1.77 33.08 33.31
N ASN A 463 -3.03 32.76 32.99
CA ASN A 463 -3.37 31.53 32.29
C ASN A 463 -2.83 31.49 30.85
N ALA A 464 -2.72 32.63 30.17
CA ALA A 464 -2.07 32.71 28.86
C ALA A 464 -0.57 32.41 28.96
N ASN A 465 0.10 32.90 30.01
CA ASN A 465 1.51 32.59 30.30
C ASN A 465 1.68 31.09 30.60
N HIS A 466 0.84 30.51 31.46
CA HIS A 466 0.83 29.07 31.73
C HIS A 466 0.56 28.25 30.46
N PHE A 467 -0.34 28.68 29.58
CA PHE A 467 -0.57 28.01 28.31
C PHE A 467 0.65 28.09 27.38
N ALA A 468 1.37 29.21 27.37
CA ALA A 468 2.65 29.33 26.67
C ALA A 468 3.69 28.33 27.20
N LEU A 469 3.75 28.12 28.53
CA LEU A 469 4.60 27.09 29.13
C LEU A 469 4.19 25.68 28.69
N LYS A 470 2.89 25.37 28.64
CA LYS A 470 2.40 24.08 28.09
C LYS A 470 2.82 23.86 26.65
N LEU A 471 2.83 24.91 25.81
CA LEU A 471 3.31 24.83 24.42
C LEU A 471 4.82 24.54 24.37
N ILE A 472 5.63 25.15 25.25
CA ILE A 472 7.07 24.84 25.34
C ILE A 472 7.25 23.38 25.79
N GLY A 473 6.52 22.93 26.81
CA GLY A 473 6.57 21.54 27.27
C GLY A 473 6.15 20.55 26.19
N ALA A 474 5.13 20.88 25.39
CA ALA A 474 4.73 20.09 24.22
C ALA A 474 5.88 20.00 23.20
N ALA A 475 6.58 21.11 22.94
CA ALA A 475 7.74 21.13 22.04
C ALA A 475 8.90 20.24 22.53
N ASP A 476 9.10 20.14 23.84
CA ASP A 476 10.09 19.24 24.45
C ASP A 476 9.68 17.76 24.33
N ILE A 477 8.38 17.45 24.37
CA ILE A 477 7.86 16.07 24.21
C ILE A 477 8.03 15.56 22.77
N VAL A 478 7.75 16.38 21.74
CA VAL A 478 7.90 15.96 20.33
C VAL A 478 9.36 15.88 19.86
N ASP A 479 10.34 16.14 20.74
CA ASP A 479 11.75 16.30 20.38
C ASP A 479 12.29 15.17 19.47
N ASN A 480 13.08 15.58 18.46
CA ASN A 480 13.70 14.75 17.41
C ASN A 480 12.78 13.88 16.52
N THR A 481 11.49 13.74 16.81
CA THR A 481 10.55 12.93 16.00
C THR A 481 9.79 13.75 14.95
N ASN A 482 9.56 15.05 15.20
CA ASN A 482 8.89 15.96 14.24
C ASN A 482 9.36 17.43 14.42
N PRO A 483 10.45 17.83 13.75
CA PRO A 483 11.02 19.19 13.88
C PRO A 483 10.06 20.31 13.50
N ASP A 484 9.21 20.11 12.50
CA ASP A 484 8.25 21.12 12.06
C ASP A 484 7.17 21.38 13.12
N LYS A 485 6.64 20.31 13.73
CA LYS A 485 5.65 20.42 14.82
C LYS A 485 6.26 21.09 16.05
N LYS A 486 7.51 20.75 16.40
CA LYS A 486 8.28 21.40 17.48
C LYS A 486 8.41 22.91 17.25
N ASN A 487 8.79 23.32 16.04
CA ASN A 487 8.91 24.73 15.68
C ASN A 487 7.57 25.47 15.76
N LYS A 488 6.46 24.85 15.32
CA LYS A 488 5.12 25.43 15.45
C LYS A 488 4.72 25.67 16.90
N PHE A 489 4.99 24.73 17.81
CA PHE A 489 4.76 24.94 19.24
C PHE A 489 5.56 26.12 19.80
N LEU A 490 6.87 26.17 19.53
CA LEU A 490 7.74 27.22 20.07
C LEU A 490 7.42 28.61 19.50
N THR A 491 7.11 28.71 18.20
CA THR A 491 6.70 29.97 17.58
C THR A 491 5.33 30.45 18.07
N THR A 492 4.41 29.52 18.35
CA THR A 492 3.13 29.85 18.97
C THR A 492 3.34 30.33 20.41
N ALA A 493 4.13 29.63 21.21
CA ALA A 493 4.50 30.06 22.57
C ALA A 493 5.14 31.46 22.57
N GLN A 494 6.05 31.73 21.62
CA GLN A 494 6.67 33.05 21.47
C GLN A 494 5.63 34.14 21.17
N SER A 495 4.62 33.83 20.37
CA SER A 495 3.53 34.76 20.05
C SER A 495 2.71 35.11 21.28
N PHE A 496 2.44 34.14 22.16
CA PHE A 496 1.82 34.38 23.46
C PHE A 496 2.67 35.30 24.33
N ILE A 497 3.96 34.99 24.52
CA ILE A 497 4.85 35.81 25.36
C ILE A 497 4.98 37.24 24.83
N ASN A 498 5.10 37.42 23.51
CA ASN A 498 5.16 38.75 22.90
C ASN A 498 3.86 39.52 23.10
N TRP A 499 2.71 38.85 22.95
CA TRP A 499 1.41 39.47 23.18
C TRP A 499 1.23 39.90 24.64
N ILE A 500 1.55 39.02 25.59
CA ILE A 500 1.47 39.32 27.03
C ILE A 500 2.37 40.53 27.35
N HIS A 501 3.61 40.55 26.86
CA HIS A 501 4.51 41.69 27.04
C HIS A 501 3.92 43.01 26.50
N SER A 502 3.29 42.97 25.32
CA SER A 502 2.69 44.18 24.73
C SER A 502 1.49 44.73 25.52
N VAL A 503 0.74 43.85 26.19
CA VAL A 503 -0.39 44.25 27.04
C VAL A 503 0.10 44.71 28.41
N ASP A 504 1.15 44.06 28.93
CA ASP A 504 1.61 44.28 30.29
C ASP A 504 2.48 45.50 30.49
N GLU A 505 3.01 46.09 29.42
CA GLU A 505 3.73 47.38 29.44
C GLU A 505 2.92 48.49 30.13
N ASP A 506 1.58 48.45 30.02
CA ASP A 506 0.69 49.43 30.64
C ASP A 506 0.17 48.95 32.01
N SER A 507 -0.10 47.65 32.17
CA SER A 507 -0.82 47.12 33.34
C SER A 507 0.05 46.64 34.51
N HIS A 508 1.33 46.32 34.27
CA HIS A 508 2.28 45.88 35.30
C HIS A 508 1.78 44.68 36.15
N TYR A 509 1.04 43.76 35.55
CA TYR A 509 0.56 42.53 36.18
C TYR A 509 1.66 41.48 36.37
N PHE A 510 2.71 41.47 35.54
CA PHE A 510 3.86 40.58 35.71
C PHE A 510 5.11 41.32 36.14
N THR A 511 5.97 40.60 36.87
CA THR A 511 7.38 40.93 36.95
C THR A 511 8.04 40.72 35.59
N LYS A 512 8.87 41.69 35.18
CA LYS A 512 9.56 41.69 33.88
C LYS A 512 10.40 40.42 33.68
N GLU A 513 10.91 39.87 34.77
CA GLU A 513 11.74 38.68 34.81
C GLU A 513 11.01 37.42 34.29
N ILE A 514 9.72 37.25 34.59
CA ILE A 514 8.93 36.10 34.12
C ILE A 514 8.90 36.08 32.58
N LEU A 515 8.55 37.22 31.98
CA LEU A 515 8.42 37.35 30.53
C LEU A 515 9.78 37.20 29.83
N PHE A 516 10.84 37.76 30.42
CA PHE A 516 12.20 37.62 29.90
C PHE A 516 12.69 36.18 29.96
N LEU A 517 12.57 35.51 31.10
CA LEU A 517 13.00 34.11 31.24
C LEU A 517 12.21 33.19 30.31
N ASN A 518 10.91 33.41 30.14
CA ASN A 518 10.07 32.67 29.20
C ASN A 518 10.48 32.88 27.74
N LYS A 519 10.78 34.13 27.36
CA LYS A 519 11.33 34.44 26.03
C LYS A 519 12.70 33.78 25.81
N PHE A 520 13.59 33.84 26.78
CA PHE A 520 14.93 33.27 26.64
C PHE A 520 14.92 31.74 26.56
N GLN A 521 14.08 31.07 27.35
CA GLN A 521 13.98 29.60 27.24
C GLN A 521 13.41 29.15 25.89
N ILE A 522 12.56 29.95 25.24
CA ILE A 522 12.09 29.69 23.86
C ILE A 522 13.24 29.91 22.87
N ASN A 523 13.96 31.04 22.97
CA ASN A 523 15.08 31.35 22.08
C ASN A 523 16.19 30.29 22.17
N LYS A 524 16.50 29.82 23.38
CA LYS A 524 17.46 28.73 23.61
C LYS A 524 17.10 27.49 22.79
N ARG A 525 15.82 27.10 22.76
CA ARG A 525 15.32 25.93 22.02
C ARG A 525 15.25 26.15 20.50
N LEU A 526 14.96 27.36 20.05
CA LEU A 526 14.82 27.68 18.62
C LEU A 526 16.16 27.90 17.91
N LYS A 527 17.03 28.71 18.49
CA LYS A 527 18.21 29.27 17.81
C LYS A 527 19.44 29.46 18.70
N GLY A 528 19.38 29.03 19.96
CA GLY A 528 20.36 29.36 20.99
C GLY A 528 20.23 30.80 21.50
N LEU A 529 20.97 31.10 22.57
CA LEU A 529 20.97 32.42 23.22
C LEU A 529 22.10 33.30 22.67
N LYS A 530 21.80 34.57 22.42
CA LYS A 530 22.79 35.59 22.01
C LYS A 530 23.54 36.13 23.23
N LYS A 531 24.73 36.70 22.98
CA LYS A 531 25.56 37.33 24.03
C LYS A 531 24.81 38.37 24.88
N GLN A 532 23.96 39.20 24.27
CA GLN A 532 23.16 40.19 24.98
C GLN A 532 22.14 39.53 25.92
N GLU A 533 21.48 38.47 25.45
CA GLU A 533 20.52 37.70 26.25
C GLU A 533 21.23 37.01 27.43
N LEU A 534 22.41 36.43 27.20
CA LEU A 534 23.23 35.83 28.27
C LEU A 534 23.64 36.85 29.35
N GLN A 535 23.97 38.08 28.94
CA GLN A 535 24.30 39.16 29.88
C GLN A 535 23.10 39.58 30.73
N GLU A 536 21.91 39.63 30.14
CA GLU A 536 20.67 39.94 30.86
C GLU A 536 20.31 38.80 31.84
N ILE A 537 20.44 37.55 31.41
CA ILE A 537 20.22 36.39 32.29
C ILE A 537 21.21 36.38 33.46
N LEU A 538 22.49 36.71 33.22
CA LEU A 538 23.49 36.78 34.28
C LEU A 538 23.15 37.83 35.34
N ARG A 539 22.63 38.99 34.93
CA ARG A 539 22.18 40.02 35.89
C ARG A 539 21.05 39.54 36.80
N ILE A 540 20.14 38.71 36.28
CA ILE A 540 19.07 38.10 37.09
C ILE A 540 19.67 37.05 38.03
N ALA A 541 20.56 36.19 37.54
CA ALA A 541 21.19 35.12 38.34
C ALA A 541 22.00 35.65 39.54
N GLU A 542 22.74 36.74 39.35
CA GLU A 542 23.63 37.33 40.36
C GLU A 542 22.94 38.33 41.29
N ASN A 543 21.68 38.72 41.01
CA ASN A 543 20.93 39.61 41.90
C ASN A 543 20.44 38.85 43.14
N ILE A 544 21.02 39.16 44.31
CA ILE A 544 20.73 38.48 45.57
C ILE A 544 19.30 38.75 46.08
N GLU A 545 18.73 39.90 45.75
CA GLU A 545 17.35 40.27 46.10
C GLU A 545 16.31 39.61 45.20
N MET A 546 16.75 38.90 44.15
CA MET A 546 15.86 38.23 43.21
C MET A 546 15.33 36.91 43.78
N ASP A 547 14.08 36.60 43.46
CA ASP A 547 13.45 35.33 43.83
C ASP A 547 14.30 34.13 43.40
N THR A 548 14.43 33.16 44.30
CA THR A 548 15.27 31.97 44.13
C THR A 548 14.88 31.18 42.88
N THR A 549 13.60 31.16 42.50
CA THR A 549 13.09 30.48 41.31
C THR A 549 13.60 31.14 40.02
N PHE A 550 13.62 32.47 39.98
CA PHE A 550 14.16 33.23 38.84
C PHE A 550 15.67 33.08 38.73
N ARG A 551 16.38 33.06 39.85
CA ARG A 551 17.82 32.81 39.89
C ARG A 551 18.15 31.39 39.44
N PHE A 552 17.39 30.39 39.89
CA PHE A 552 17.48 29.00 39.42
C PHE A 552 17.32 28.92 37.91
N ALA A 553 16.20 29.44 37.38
CA ALA A 553 15.91 29.42 35.95
C ALA A 553 17.02 30.11 35.13
N SER A 554 17.58 31.20 35.65
CA SER A 554 18.68 31.92 35.03
C SER A 554 19.96 31.07 34.94
N TYR A 555 20.36 30.41 36.03
CA TYR A 555 21.50 29.50 36.01
C TYR A 555 21.29 28.30 35.07
N VAL A 556 20.06 27.79 34.95
CA VAL A 556 19.71 26.75 33.98
C VAL A 556 19.90 27.21 32.54
N LEU A 557 19.44 28.42 32.21
CA LEU A 557 19.61 28.98 30.88
C LEU A 557 21.09 29.25 30.53
N LEU A 558 21.90 29.64 31.53
CA LEU A 558 23.35 29.81 31.44
C LEU A 558 24.14 28.49 31.38
N GLU A 559 23.49 27.34 31.51
CA GLU A 559 24.13 26.01 31.57
C GLU A 559 25.08 25.84 32.76
N ASN A 560 24.86 26.61 33.83
CA ASN A 560 25.62 26.53 35.06
C ASN A 560 24.90 25.60 36.04
N LYS A 561 25.22 24.30 35.95
CA LYS A 561 24.63 23.26 36.79
C LYS A 561 24.84 23.50 38.29
N ILE A 562 26.08 23.83 38.69
CA ILE A 562 26.42 24.08 40.10
C ILE A 562 25.60 25.25 40.65
N GLY A 563 25.50 26.35 39.89
CA GLY A 563 24.69 27.51 40.29
C GLY A 563 23.21 27.15 40.44
N ALA A 564 22.66 26.37 39.52
CA ALA A 564 21.28 25.90 39.58
C ALA A 564 21.04 24.98 40.78
N ASP A 565 21.93 24.04 41.07
CA ASP A 565 21.81 23.11 42.21
C ASP A 565 21.76 23.86 43.54
N ILE A 566 22.63 24.86 43.72
CA ILE A 566 22.62 25.71 44.91
C ILE A 566 21.28 26.43 45.07
N GLN A 567 20.72 26.99 43.99
CA GLN A 567 19.41 27.65 44.08
C GLN A 567 18.30 26.65 44.37
N LEU A 568 18.36 25.45 43.78
CA LEU A 568 17.36 24.41 44.00
C LEU A 568 17.33 23.94 45.46
N GLU A 569 18.48 23.80 46.12
CA GLU A 569 18.57 23.43 47.54
C GLU A 569 17.93 24.47 48.47
N LEU A 570 17.92 25.75 48.05
CA LEU A 570 17.34 26.87 48.80
C LEU A 570 15.82 27.00 48.63
N LEU A 571 15.22 26.33 47.64
CA LEU A 571 13.76 26.37 47.43
C LEU A 571 13.02 25.51 48.46
N LEU A 572 11.82 25.96 48.82
CA LEU A 572 10.89 25.15 49.62
C LEU A 572 10.36 23.99 48.77
N GLU A 573 9.95 22.88 49.41
CA GLU A 573 9.45 21.70 48.69
C GLU A 573 8.26 22.00 47.78
N LYS A 574 7.34 22.88 48.20
CA LYS A 574 6.21 23.32 47.38
C LYS A 574 6.67 24.00 46.08
N ASP A 575 7.66 24.89 46.18
CA ASP A 575 8.17 25.64 45.03
C ASP A 575 8.97 24.72 44.09
N LYS A 576 9.64 23.70 44.63
CA LYS A 576 10.28 22.64 43.83
C LYS A 576 9.25 21.84 43.03
N GLU A 577 8.17 21.39 43.67
CA GLU A 577 7.11 20.62 43.01
C GLU A 577 6.47 21.42 41.86
N GLU A 578 6.21 22.72 42.09
CA GLU A 578 5.70 23.63 41.06
C GLU A 578 6.72 23.83 39.93
N LEU A 579 7.98 24.08 40.26
CA LEU A 579 9.06 24.25 39.29
C LEU A 579 9.27 23.02 38.40
N MET A 580 9.11 21.82 38.95
CA MET A 580 9.17 20.55 38.20
C MET A 580 8.07 20.42 37.14
N SER A 581 6.96 21.13 37.30
CA SER A 581 5.88 21.19 36.30
C SER A 581 6.21 22.13 35.12
N TYR A 582 7.22 23.00 35.28
CA TYR A 582 7.59 24.00 34.29
C TYR A 582 8.63 23.49 33.28
N PRO A 583 8.57 23.94 32.01
CA PRO A 583 9.52 23.51 30.97
C PRO A 583 10.99 23.85 31.25
N ILE A 584 11.27 24.79 32.15
CA ILE A 584 12.65 25.09 32.55
C ILE A 584 13.30 23.89 33.26
N TRP A 585 12.53 23.07 33.95
CA TRP A 585 12.99 21.84 34.59
C TRP A 585 13.57 20.84 33.59
N HIS A 586 12.93 20.72 32.43
CA HIS A 586 13.43 19.85 31.36
C HIS A 586 14.86 20.26 30.92
N LEU A 587 15.12 21.56 30.77
CA LEU A 587 16.48 22.05 30.48
C LEU A 587 17.46 21.74 31.60
N TYR A 588 17.04 21.89 32.85
CA TYR A 588 17.87 21.57 34.01
C TYR A 588 18.29 20.09 34.05
N THR A 589 17.35 19.17 33.76
CA THR A 589 17.64 17.73 33.74
C THR A 589 18.60 17.31 32.62
N MET A 590 18.82 18.17 31.61
CA MET A 590 19.76 17.94 30.52
C MET A 590 21.16 18.50 30.80
N LEU A 591 21.33 19.30 31.86
CA LEU A 591 22.65 19.82 32.25
C LEU A 591 23.54 18.68 32.77
N LYS A 592 24.84 18.80 32.49
CA LYS A 592 25.86 17.83 32.90
C LYS A 592 26.62 18.28 34.13
#